data_AF-A0A3N1HK78-F1
#
_entry.id   AF-A0A3N1HK78-F1
#
_cell.length_a   1.000
_cell.length_b   1.000
_cell.length_c   1.000
_cell.angle_alpha   90.00
_cell.angle_beta   90.00
_cell.angle_gamma   90.00
#
_symmetry.space_group_name_H-M   'P 1'
#
loop_
_entity.id
_entity.type
_entity.pdbx_description
1 polymer ?
#
loop_
_entity_poly.entity_id
_entity_poly.type
_entity_poly.pdbx_seq_one_letter_code
_entity_poly.pdbx_strand_id
1 'polypeptide(L)'
;MSALPPPSLERLRAGVDAVLVPRGFAPGQVGSDDRSGQMIWCAAADELAARFPALPTSREPEEGWSTRCTDVVLDVAVVDGHWLLTGVDLEEHRLDRALAHVGLSGPAREAAALVGSPVGDSASSLPALLTRLLDASTPGR
;
A
#
# COMPACT_ATOMS: atom_id res chain seq x y z
N MET A 1 0.06 7.55 25.64
CA MET A 1 1.49 7.35 25.29
C MET A 1 1.49 6.40 24.12
N SER A 2 1.88 6.80 22.91
CA SER A 2 2.00 5.85 21.80
C SER A 2 3.15 4.91 22.10
N ALA A 3 2.87 3.61 22.15
CA ALA A 3 3.91 2.59 22.14
C ALA A 3 4.69 2.71 20.81
N LEU A 4 6.00 2.53 20.86
CA LEU A 4 6.80 2.41 19.65
C LEU A 4 6.28 1.22 18.82
N PRO A 5 6.18 1.34 17.50
CA PRO A 5 5.71 0.24 16.68
C PRO A 5 6.66 -0.97 16.83
N PRO A 6 6.13 -2.20 16.88
CA PRO A 6 6.96 -3.41 16.93
C PRO A 6 7.95 -3.47 15.75
N PRO A 7 9.13 -4.08 15.93
CA PRO A 7 10.17 -4.16 14.89
C PRO A 7 9.73 -4.75 13.56
N SER A 8 8.70 -5.62 13.56
CA SER A 8 8.12 -6.20 12.36
C SER A 8 7.38 -5.16 11.52
N LEU A 9 6.64 -4.24 12.13
CA LEU A 9 5.96 -3.15 11.41
C LEU A 9 6.97 -2.17 10.83
N GLU A 10 8.02 -1.83 11.58
CA GLU A 10 9.08 -0.95 11.07
C GLU A 10 9.81 -1.57 9.87
N ARG A 11 10.04 -2.89 9.89
CA ARG A 11 10.64 -3.60 8.74
C ARG A 11 9.72 -3.61 7.53
N LEU A 12 8.43 -3.86 7.73
CA LEU A 12 7.44 -3.80 6.65
C LEU A 12 7.38 -2.38 6.06
N ARG A 13 7.31 -1.36 6.91
CA ARG A 13 7.32 0.06 6.52
C ARG A 13 8.56 0.39 5.69
N ALA A 14 9.75 0.05 6.16
CA ALA A 14 11.00 0.30 5.46
C ALA A 14 11.07 -0.42 4.09
N GLY A 15 10.55 -1.65 4.01
CA GLY A 15 10.45 -2.39 2.75
C GLY A 15 9.54 -1.72 1.74
N VAL A 16 8.41 -1.17 2.20
CA VAL A 16 7.47 -0.44 1.34
C VAL A 16 8.02 0.95 0.97
N ASP A 17 8.67 1.66 1.90
CA ASP A 17 9.37 2.93 1.64
C ASP A 17 10.37 2.78 0.49
N ALA A 18 11.15 1.69 0.49
CA ALA A 18 12.15 1.43 -0.54
C ALA A 18 11.56 1.31 -1.96
N VAL A 19 10.26 1.06 -2.08
CA VAL A 19 9.53 0.98 -3.35
C VAL A 19 8.78 2.28 -3.65
N LEU A 20 8.02 2.78 -2.69
CA LEU A 20 7.10 3.90 -2.92
C LEU A 20 7.80 5.25 -2.93
N VAL A 21 8.77 5.48 -2.03
CA VAL A 21 9.42 6.80 -1.92
C VAL A 21 10.15 7.19 -3.20
N PRO A 22 10.94 6.31 -3.85
CA PRO A 22 11.55 6.62 -5.15
C PRO A 22 10.54 6.91 -6.27
N ARG A 23 9.26 6.53 -6.12
CA ARG A 23 8.20 6.77 -7.10
C ARG A 23 7.37 8.02 -6.83
N GLY A 24 7.67 8.76 -5.76
CA GLY A 24 7.07 10.06 -5.46
C GLY A 24 6.16 10.08 -4.23
N PHE A 25 6.08 8.98 -3.49
CA PHE A 25 5.38 8.97 -2.21
C PHE A 25 6.24 9.57 -1.10
N ALA A 26 5.61 10.20 -0.11
CA ALA A 26 6.24 10.51 1.16
C ALA A 26 6.54 9.22 1.95
N PRO A 27 7.55 9.22 2.84
CA PRO A 27 7.82 8.10 3.73
C PRO A 27 6.60 7.72 4.57
N GLY A 28 6.44 6.42 4.80
CA GLY A 28 5.27 5.85 5.47
C GLY A 28 5.12 6.36 6.89
N GLN A 29 3.91 6.82 7.23
CA GLN A 29 3.54 7.20 8.59
C GLN A 29 2.88 6.01 9.28
N VAL A 30 3.30 5.70 10.50
CA VAL A 30 2.74 4.61 11.30
C VAL A 30 1.89 5.19 12.42
N GLY A 31 0.61 4.82 12.45
CA GLY A 31 -0.26 5.02 13.61
C GLY A 31 -0.68 3.66 14.16
N SER A 32 -0.35 3.35 15.42
CA SER A 32 -0.74 2.08 16.02
C SER A 32 -1.11 2.22 17.50
N ASP A 33 -1.97 1.31 17.97
CA ASP A 33 -2.23 1.02 19.37
C ASP A 33 -1.85 -0.45 19.68
N ASP A 34 -2.23 -0.95 20.87
CA ASP A 34 -1.85 -2.30 21.31
C ASP A 34 -2.55 -3.43 20.53
N ARG A 35 -3.55 -3.12 19.70
CA ARG A 35 -4.39 -4.13 19.02
C ARG A 35 -4.45 -3.94 17.51
N SER A 36 -4.15 -2.76 17.01
CA SER A 36 -4.30 -2.41 15.61
C SER A 36 -3.34 -1.30 15.22
N GLY A 37 -3.12 -1.17 13.92
CA GLY A 37 -2.35 -0.08 13.38
C GLY A 37 -2.59 0.10 11.89
N GLN A 38 -2.12 1.23 11.41
CA GLN A 38 -2.19 1.63 10.03
C GLN A 38 -0.86 2.23 9.60
N MET A 39 -0.46 1.92 8.37
CA MET A 39 0.65 2.56 7.70
C MET A 39 0.15 3.24 6.43
N ILE A 40 0.47 4.52 6.28
CA ILE A 40 -0.03 5.34 5.16
C ILE A 40 1.16 5.96 4.42
N TRP A 41 1.15 5.84 3.10
CA TRP A 41 2.03 6.57 2.18
C TRP A 41 1.16 7.43 1.29
N CYS A 42 1.60 8.67 1.06
CA CYS A 42 0.85 9.65 0.28
C CYS A 42 1.75 10.22 -0.84
N ALA A 43 1.28 10.24 -2.09
CA ALA A 43 1.91 10.92 -3.23
C ALA A 43 0.96 11.95 -3.85
N ALA A 44 1.48 13.05 -4.42
CA ALA A 44 0.62 13.99 -5.15
C ALA A 44 -0.08 13.29 -6.33
N ALA A 45 -1.42 13.27 -6.32
CA ALA A 45 -2.26 12.54 -7.27
C ALA A 45 -2.00 12.94 -8.72
N ASP A 46 -1.87 14.24 -9.01
CA ASP A 46 -1.57 14.73 -10.37
C ASP A 46 -0.22 14.21 -10.88
N GLU A 47 0.81 14.21 -10.02
CA GLU A 47 2.13 13.69 -10.38
C GLU A 47 2.12 12.17 -10.53
N LEU A 48 1.37 11.47 -9.68
CA LEU A 48 1.25 10.03 -9.73
C LEU A 48 0.47 9.58 -10.97
N ALA A 49 -0.65 10.24 -11.29
CA ALA A 49 -1.44 9.99 -12.50
C ALA A 49 -0.61 10.23 -13.77
N ALA A 50 0.20 11.29 -13.80
CA ALA A 50 1.11 11.55 -14.93
C ALA A 50 2.17 10.45 -15.11
N ARG A 51 2.68 9.87 -14.01
CA ARG A 51 3.69 8.80 -14.04
C ARG A 51 3.09 7.40 -14.28
N PHE A 52 1.88 7.17 -13.78
CA PHE A 52 1.22 5.87 -13.75
C PHE A 52 -0.22 5.94 -14.26
N PRO A 53 -0.46 6.36 -15.52
CA PRO A 53 -1.80 6.66 -16.04
C PRO A 53 -2.72 5.44 -16.16
N ALA A 54 -2.19 4.23 -16.06
CA ALA A 54 -2.99 3.00 -16.07
C ALA A 54 -3.51 2.61 -14.68
N LEU A 55 -3.13 3.31 -13.60
CA LEU A 55 -3.67 3.04 -12.28
C LEU A 55 -5.15 3.46 -12.21
N PRO A 56 -6.04 2.63 -11.64
CA PRO A 56 -7.46 2.96 -11.51
C PRO A 56 -7.73 4.24 -10.71
N THR A 57 -6.79 4.58 -9.84
CA THR A 57 -6.85 5.66 -8.84
C THR A 57 -6.44 7.02 -9.38
N SER A 58 -6.08 7.10 -10.67
CA SER A 58 -5.71 8.33 -11.37
C SER A 58 -6.92 9.19 -11.81
N ARG A 59 -8.13 8.91 -11.31
CA ARG A 59 -9.35 9.64 -11.70
C ARG A 59 -9.52 10.91 -10.86
N GLU A 60 -9.98 11.98 -11.50
CA GLU A 60 -10.23 13.25 -10.82
C GLU A 60 -11.15 13.05 -9.60
N PRO A 61 -10.80 13.62 -8.43
CA PRO A 61 -11.65 13.57 -7.25
C PRO A 61 -12.97 14.31 -7.49
N GLU A 62 -14.03 13.89 -6.79
CA GLU A 62 -15.32 14.60 -6.82
C GLU A 62 -15.17 16.06 -6.35
N GLU A 63 -15.96 16.96 -6.94
CA GLU A 63 -15.94 18.39 -6.61
C GLU A 63 -16.08 18.63 -5.10
N GLY A 64 -15.11 19.32 -4.50
CA GLY A 64 -15.12 19.73 -3.09
C GLY A 64 -14.18 18.95 -2.16
N TRP A 65 -13.51 17.90 -2.64
CA TRP A 65 -12.50 17.17 -1.86
C TRP A 65 -11.10 17.82 -1.97
N SER A 66 -10.42 17.99 -0.83
CA SER A 66 -9.19 18.77 -0.74
C SER A 66 -7.88 17.98 -0.83
N THR A 67 -7.89 16.68 -1.07
CA THR A 67 -6.65 15.90 -1.03
C THR A 67 -6.31 15.34 -2.38
N ARG A 68 -5.44 16.10 -3.07
CA ARG A 68 -4.63 15.72 -4.23
C ARG A 68 -3.63 14.61 -3.89
N CYS A 69 -4.00 13.62 -3.08
CA CYS A 69 -3.06 12.60 -2.65
C CYS A 69 -3.56 11.21 -3.00
N THR A 70 -2.68 10.45 -3.64
CA THR A 70 -2.81 9.01 -3.76
C THR A 70 -2.20 8.31 -2.56
N ASP A 71 -3.06 7.61 -1.84
CA ASP A 71 -2.70 6.88 -0.64
C ASP A 71 -2.48 5.39 -0.92
N VAL A 72 -1.38 4.84 -0.39
CA VAL A 72 -1.25 3.41 -0.12
C VAL A 72 -1.45 3.22 1.37
N VAL A 73 -2.39 2.36 1.75
CA VAL A 73 -2.75 2.13 3.15
C VAL A 73 -2.59 0.64 3.47
N LEU A 74 -1.91 0.35 4.58
CA LEU A 74 -1.81 -0.99 5.15
C LEU A 74 -2.46 -1.01 6.52
N ASP A 75 -3.48 -1.85 6.67
CA ASP A 75 -4.09 -2.10 7.97
C ASP A 75 -3.48 -3.35 8.59
N VAL A 76 -3.17 -3.28 9.87
CA VAL A 76 -2.64 -4.40 10.65
C VAL A 76 -3.42 -4.57 11.95
N ALA A 77 -3.53 -5.80 12.42
CA ALA A 77 -4.17 -6.11 13.69
C ALA A 77 -3.43 -7.22 14.43
N VAL A 78 -3.54 -7.21 15.76
CA VAL A 78 -3.05 -8.30 16.61
C VAL A 78 -4.13 -9.37 16.70
N VAL A 79 -3.82 -10.58 16.23
CA VAL A 79 -4.67 -11.77 16.33
C VAL A 79 -3.85 -12.86 17.00
N ASP A 80 -4.33 -13.42 18.11
CA ASP A 80 -3.65 -14.44 18.90
C ASP A 80 -2.19 -14.07 19.28
N GLY A 81 -1.94 -12.78 19.54
CA GLY A 81 -0.62 -12.27 19.89
C GLY A 81 0.32 -12.01 18.71
N HIS A 82 -0.15 -12.19 17.47
CA HIS A 82 0.62 -11.97 16.26
C HIS A 82 0.07 -10.77 15.47
N TRP A 83 0.97 -9.92 14.98
CA TRP A 83 0.61 -8.85 14.04
C TRP A 83 0.37 -9.44 12.66
N LEU A 84 -0.86 -9.33 12.18
CA LEU A 84 -1.30 -9.76 10.87
C LEU A 84 -1.63 -8.55 10.00
N LEU A 85 -1.38 -8.67 8.71
CA LEU A 85 -1.85 -7.71 7.71
C LEU A 85 -3.34 -7.96 7.44
N THR A 86 -4.20 -6.99 7.72
CA THR A 86 -5.65 -7.09 7.51
C THR A 86 -6.12 -6.34 6.27
N GLY A 87 -5.31 -5.38 5.80
CA GLY A 87 -5.65 -4.60 4.63
C GLY A 87 -4.46 -4.09 3.84
N VAL A 88 -4.69 -3.97 2.53
CA VAL A 88 -3.79 -3.35 1.57
C VAL A 88 -4.65 -2.63 0.56
N ASP A 89 -4.60 -1.32 0.59
CA ASP A 89 -5.48 -0.44 -0.16
C ASP A 89 -4.64 0.58 -0.94
N LEU A 90 -5.08 0.90 -2.15
CA LEU A 90 -4.60 2.01 -2.98
C LEU A 90 -5.81 2.89 -3.26
N GLU A 91 -5.83 4.10 -2.70
CA GLU A 91 -6.96 5.05 -2.76
C GLU A 91 -8.30 4.40 -2.47
N GLU A 92 -8.42 3.81 -1.28
CA GLU A 92 -9.63 3.12 -0.80
C GLU A 92 -10.03 1.87 -1.62
N HIS A 93 -9.27 1.53 -2.65
CA HIS A 93 -9.46 0.31 -3.41
C HIS A 93 -8.49 -0.77 -2.95
N ARG A 94 -9.06 -1.92 -2.58
CA ARG A 94 -8.27 -3.11 -2.25
C ARG A 94 -7.28 -3.44 -3.37
N LEU A 95 -6.01 -3.64 -3.01
CA LEU A 95 -4.91 -3.83 -3.95
C LEU A 95 -5.14 -5.05 -4.87
N ASP A 96 -5.69 -6.14 -4.35
CA ASP A 96 -6.04 -7.32 -5.13
C ASP A 96 -7.05 -6.99 -6.25
N ARG A 97 -8.04 -6.14 -5.95
CA ARG A 97 -9.03 -5.67 -6.93
C ARG A 97 -8.41 -4.71 -7.94
N ALA A 98 -7.55 -3.78 -7.49
CA ALA A 98 -6.85 -2.86 -8.37
C ALA A 98 -5.95 -3.61 -9.37
N LEU A 99 -5.19 -4.60 -8.89
CA LEU A 99 -4.36 -5.48 -9.72
C LEU A 99 -5.19 -6.29 -10.72
N ALA A 100 -6.31 -6.87 -10.30
CA ALA A 100 -7.19 -7.62 -11.19
C ALA A 100 -7.77 -6.73 -12.30
N HIS A 101 -8.13 -5.49 -11.96
CA HIS A 101 -8.68 -4.52 -12.91
C HIS A 101 -7.72 -4.18 -14.05
N VAL A 102 -6.42 -4.06 -13.76
CA VAL A 102 -5.37 -3.81 -14.77
C VAL A 102 -4.84 -5.08 -15.43
N GLY A 103 -5.53 -6.22 -15.27
CA GLY A 103 -5.20 -7.50 -15.91
C GLY A 103 -4.12 -8.33 -15.20
N LEU A 104 -3.62 -7.91 -14.04
CA LEU A 104 -2.58 -8.60 -13.26
C LEU A 104 -3.17 -9.68 -12.33
N SER A 105 -3.82 -10.69 -12.92
CA SER A 105 -4.55 -11.73 -12.17
C SER A 105 -3.66 -12.59 -11.25
N GLY A 106 -2.40 -12.84 -11.63
CA GLY A 106 -1.43 -13.53 -10.77
C GLY A 106 -1.11 -12.72 -9.51
N PRO A 107 -0.55 -11.51 -9.67
CA PRO A 107 -0.34 -10.57 -8.58
C PRO A 107 -1.58 -10.29 -7.72
N ALA A 108 -2.78 -10.20 -8.31
CA ALA A 108 -4.03 -10.00 -7.57
C ALA A 108 -4.27 -11.11 -6.54
N ARG A 109 -4.06 -12.38 -6.92
CA ARG A 109 -4.19 -13.53 -6.00
C ARG A 109 -3.12 -13.51 -4.91
N GLU A 110 -1.90 -13.12 -5.25
CA GLU A 110 -0.82 -12.96 -4.27
C GLU A 110 -1.16 -11.86 -3.25
N ALA A 111 -1.70 -10.72 -3.70
CA ALA A 111 -2.15 -9.64 -2.82
C ALA A 111 -3.30 -10.06 -1.90
N ALA A 112 -4.27 -10.82 -2.41
CA ALA A 112 -5.35 -11.37 -1.59
C ALA A 112 -4.82 -12.34 -0.52
N ALA A 113 -3.80 -13.13 -0.84
CA ALA A 113 -3.18 -14.07 0.09
C ALA A 113 -2.32 -13.40 1.19
N LEU A 114 -1.93 -12.13 1.01
CA LEU A 114 -1.23 -11.38 2.06
C LEU A 114 -2.17 -11.03 3.22
N VAL A 115 -3.47 -10.87 2.96
CA VAL A 115 -4.45 -10.56 3.99
C VAL A 115 -4.63 -11.78 4.90
N GLY A 116 -4.44 -11.56 6.20
CA GLY A 116 -4.39 -12.60 7.23
C GLY A 116 -3.00 -13.19 7.44
N SER A 117 -1.98 -12.79 6.67
CA SER A 117 -0.62 -13.28 6.86
C SER A 117 0.13 -12.48 7.95
N PRO A 118 1.11 -13.10 8.63
CA PRO A 118 2.00 -12.39 9.53
C PRO A 118 2.72 -11.24 8.82
N VAL A 119 2.83 -10.10 9.50
CA VAL A 119 3.57 -8.91 9.00
C VAL A 119 5.00 -9.25 8.57
N GLY A 120 5.66 -10.18 9.29
CA GLY A 120 7.01 -10.63 8.96
C GLY A 120 7.12 -11.27 7.58
N ASP A 121 6.12 -12.05 7.19
CA ASP A 121 6.07 -12.76 5.89
C ASP A 121 5.67 -11.79 4.77
N SER A 122 4.81 -10.81 5.09
CA SER A 122 4.40 -9.74 4.18
C SER A 122 5.55 -8.79 3.81
N ALA A 123 6.56 -8.65 4.68
CA ALA A 123 7.64 -7.65 4.53
C ALA A 123 8.47 -7.79 3.24
N SER A 124 8.54 -8.99 2.64
CA SER A 124 9.21 -9.18 1.35
C SER A 124 8.24 -9.27 0.17
N SER A 125 7.07 -9.86 0.39
CA SER A 125 6.09 -10.12 -0.68
C SER A 125 5.35 -8.85 -1.14
N LEU A 126 4.97 -7.98 -0.19
CA LEU A 126 4.24 -6.76 -0.52
C LEU A 126 5.08 -5.76 -1.35
N PRO A 127 6.34 -5.43 -1.01
CA PRO A 127 7.17 -4.57 -1.85
C PRO A 127 7.34 -5.09 -3.28
N ALA A 128 7.46 -6.41 -3.45
CA ALA A 128 7.56 -7.03 -4.77
C ALA A 128 6.25 -6.91 -5.59
N LEU A 129 5.09 -6.94 -4.94
CA LEU A 129 3.79 -6.70 -5.59
C LEU A 129 3.62 -5.24 -6.01
N LEU A 130 3.96 -4.30 -5.11
CA LEU A 130 3.88 -2.87 -5.41
C LEU A 130 4.81 -2.48 -6.57
N THR A 131 6.02 -3.03 -6.60
CA THR A 131 6.94 -2.85 -7.74
C THR A 131 6.31 -3.29 -9.05
N ARG A 132 5.71 -4.50 -9.09
CA ARG A 132 5.06 -5.03 -10.30
C ARG A 132 3.88 -4.19 -10.75
N LEU A 133 3.05 -3.70 -9.82
CA LEU A 133 1.93 -2.82 -10.13
C LEU A 133 2.41 -1.51 -10.79
N LEU A 134 3.36 -0.84 -10.14
CA LEU A 134 3.85 0.46 -10.60
C LEU A 134 4.59 0.35 -11.93
N ASP A 135 5.37 -0.72 -12.13
CA ASP A 135 6.05 -0.98 -13.40
C ASP A 135 5.06 -1.28 -14.53
N ALA A 136 4.02 -2.07 -14.27
CA ALA A 136 2.97 -2.35 -15.25
C ALA A 136 2.11 -1.11 -15.58
N SER A 137 2.13 -0.11 -14.70
CA SER A 137 1.34 1.11 -14.85
C SER A 137 2.10 2.25 -15.54
N THR A 138 3.39 2.06 -15.83
CA THR A 138 4.24 3.06 -16.49
C THR A 138 4.14 2.91 -18.02
N PRO A 139 4.00 3.99 -18.80
CA PRO A 139 3.95 3.90 -20.26
C PRO A 139 5.27 3.40 -20.89
N GLY A 140 5.19 2.50 -21.88
CA GLY A 140 6.29 2.23 -22.80
C GLY A 140 7.33 1.18 -22.38
N ARG A 141 6.93 0.16 -21.61
CA ARG A 141 7.69 -1.10 -21.52
C ARG A 141 7.01 -2.23 -22.29
#